data_AF-A0A8H3E0E6-F1
#
_entry.id   AF-A0A8H3E0E6-F1
#
_cell.length_a   1.000
_cell.length_b   1.000
_cell.length_c   1.000
_cell.angle_alpha   90.00
_cell.angle_beta   90.00
_cell.angle_gamma   90.00
#
_symmetry.space_group_name_H-M   'P 1'
#
loop_
_entity.id
_entity.type
_entity.pdbx_description
1 polymer ?
#
loop_
_entity_poly.entity_id
_entity_poly.type
_entity_poly.pdbx_seq_one_letter_code
_entity_poly.pdbx_strand_id
1 'polypeptide(L)'
;MSDPSSPTTPRKADHDRVAEAALKRVTQPRSLGDTEELRYELERPVRQKFRRLVDPGIVRDNSEADAKRAFGVLLKLADNLLSDPENPKFREFKSTNNTIKRSLIEPKGAIEFAIELGFRATIEDFQPKYVWHSSPENLTALRVGRDALKDHIELATAKEERTNLSQQLAKSQKTAAVQNALLAYEDDRKRRKALDERMKKEGYPTTPSKAPTATVPPASPQFSIQGEGHTLGSPSARRGFVHEDNDTTVADNED
;
A
#
# COMPACT_ATOMS: atom_id res chain seq x y z
N MET A 1 -12.17 26.73 88.76
CA MET A 1 -11.48 25.62 88.09
C MET A 1 -11.98 25.58 86.66
N SER A 2 -11.14 25.98 85.70
CA SER A 2 -11.47 25.99 84.28
C SER A 2 -10.16 25.76 83.52
N ASP A 3 -9.98 24.55 83.01
CA ASP A 3 -8.85 24.18 82.16
C ASP A 3 -9.09 24.62 80.70
N PRO A 4 -8.09 25.18 80.01
CA PRO A 4 -8.18 25.46 78.58
C PRO A 4 -7.72 24.24 77.76
N SER A 5 -8.58 23.77 76.84
CA SER A 5 -8.22 22.80 75.80
C SER A 5 -7.32 23.44 74.75
N SER A 6 -6.14 22.86 74.54
CA SER A 6 -5.23 23.20 73.44
C SER A 6 -5.69 22.60 72.10
N PRO A 7 -5.52 23.31 70.97
CA PRO A 7 -5.93 22.85 69.65
C PRO A 7 -4.91 21.87 69.02
N THR A 8 -5.41 20.71 68.60
CA THR A 8 -4.69 19.73 67.78
C THR A 8 -4.38 20.30 66.40
N THR A 9 -3.10 20.47 66.06
CA THR A 9 -2.63 20.87 64.73
C THR A 9 -2.63 19.68 63.76
N PRO A 10 -3.43 19.68 62.66
CA PRO A 10 -3.47 18.57 61.70
C PRO A 10 -2.46 18.68 60.54
N ARG A 11 -1.61 19.72 60.52
CA ARG A 11 -0.87 20.13 59.30
C ARG A 11 0.39 19.32 58.97
N LYS A 12 1.01 18.63 59.94
CA LYS A 12 2.28 17.89 59.72
C LYS A 12 2.08 16.54 59.03
N ALA A 13 0.99 15.83 59.32
CA ALA A 13 0.71 14.51 58.76
C ALA A 13 0.51 14.52 57.23
N ASP A 14 0.08 15.64 56.65
CA ASP A 14 -0.08 15.78 55.20
C ASP A 14 1.25 15.98 54.48
N HIS A 15 2.21 16.69 55.08
CA HIS A 15 3.53 16.87 54.48
C HIS A 15 4.32 15.56 54.41
N ASP A 16 4.26 14.75 55.47
CA ASP A 16 4.93 13.44 55.50
C ASP A 16 4.30 12.46 54.50
N ARG A 17 2.97 12.47 54.34
CA ARG A 17 2.27 11.68 53.31
C ARG A 17 2.60 12.13 51.90
N VAL A 18 2.72 13.44 51.66
CA VAL A 18 3.12 13.99 50.35
C VAL A 18 4.58 13.65 50.06
N ALA A 19 5.47 13.73 51.05
CA ALA A 19 6.87 13.34 50.91
C ALA A 19 7.02 11.83 50.63
N GLU A 20 6.28 10.99 51.34
CA GLU A 20 6.26 9.54 51.11
C GLU A 20 5.67 9.18 49.73
N ALA A 21 4.61 9.87 49.29
CA ALA A 21 4.04 9.71 47.95
C ALA A 21 5.00 10.16 46.84
N ALA A 22 5.75 11.25 47.06
CA ALA A 22 6.78 11.72 46.13
C ALA A 22 7.94 10.72 46.03
N LEU A 23 8.40 10.17 47.16
CA LEU A 23 9.43 9.12 47.18
C LEU A 23 8.95 7.84 46.49
N LYS A 24 7.69 7.44 46.68
CA LYS A 24 7.07 6.30 45.97
C LYS A 24 7.00 6.52 44.46
N ARG A 25 6.80 7.76 44.00
CA ARG A 25 6.79 8.10 42.56
C ARG A 25 8.19 8.13 41.94
N VAL A 26 9.22 8.45 42.74
CA VAL A 26 10.64 8.41 42.31
C VAL A 26 11.18 6.98 42.31
N THR A 27 10.71 6.13 43.22
CA THR A 27 11.15 4.73 43.36
C THR A 27 10.28 3.74 42.59
N GLN A 28 9.08 4.13 42.12
CA GLN A 28 8.32 3.31 41.20
C GLN A 28 9.15 3.09 39.93
N PRO A 29 9.36 1.83 39.50
CA PRO A 29 10.00 1.55 38.24
C PRO A 29 9.18 2.25 37.16
N ARG A 30 9.82 3.14 36.39
CA ARG A 30 9.23 3.74 35.19
C ARG A 30 8.60 2.64 34.36
N SER A 31 7.42 2.92 33.80
CA SER A 31 6.68 1.91 33.04
C SER A 31 7.59 1.36 31.93
N LEU A 32 7.49 0.07 31.61
CA LEU A 32 8.23 -0.52 30.48
C LEU A 32 7.96 0.26 29.18
N GLY A 33 6.78 0.86 29.04
CA GLY A 33 6.41 1.73 27.92
C GLY A 33 7.29 2.98 27.82
N ASP A 34 7.63 3.62 28.93
CA ASP A 34 8.48 4.81 28.95
C ASP A 34 9.89 4.49 28.40
N THR A 35 10.39 3.27 28.61
CA THR A 35 11.71 2.85 28.12
C THR A 35 11.73 2.49 26.64
N GLU A 36 10.65 1.92 26.12
CA GLU A 36 10.49 1.62 24.69
C GLU A 36 10.24 2.89 23.88
N GLU A 37 9.40 3.81 24.38
CA GLU A 37 9.13 5.10 23.74
C GLU A 37 10.40 5.95 23.66
N LEU A 38 11.18 6.05 24.74
CA LEU A 38 12.46 6.76 24.73
C LEU A 38 13.46 6.16 23.73
N ARG A 39 13.52 4.82 23.61
CA ARG A 39 14.35 4.15 22.58
C ARG A 39 13.88 4.52 21.19
N TYR A 40 12.57 4.46 20.95
CA TYR A 40 11.99 4.81 19.66
C TYR A 40 12.31 6.25 19.26
N GLU A 41 12.25 7.20 20.20
CA GLU A 41 12.62 8.59 19.97
C GLU A 41 14.10 8.77 19.61
N LEU A 42 15.00 8.07 20.30
CA LEU A 42 16.44 8.08 19.99
C LEU A 42 16.74 7.45 18.62
N GLU A 43 15.97 6.43 18.23
CA GLU A 43 16.12 5.72 16.95
C GLU A 43 15.43 6.43 15.77
N ARG A 44 14.54 7.41 16.02
CA ARG A 44 13.86 8.20 14.96
C ARG A 44 14.78 8.72 13.86
N PRO A 45 15.91 9.41 14.14
CA PRO A 45 16.78 9.91 13.07
C PRO A 45 17.33 8.79 12.20
N VAL A 46 17.71 7.66 12.80
CA VAL A 46 18.20 6.47 12.10
C VAL A 46 17.10 5.85 11.24
N ARG A 47 15.89 5.72 11.79
CA ARG A 47 14.71 5.21 11.07
C ARG A 47 14.37 6.09 9.86
N GLN A 48 14.42 7.41 10.03
CA GLN A 48 14.17 8.35 8.95
C GLN A 48 15.23 8.24 7.85
N LYS A 49 16.49 8.00 8.22
CA LYS A 49 17.58 7.75 7.26
C LYS A 49 17.32 6.49 6.45
N PHE A 50 16.98 5.37 7.10
CA PHE A 50 16.64 4.13 6.38
C PHE A 50 15.41 4.29 5.48
N ARG A 51 14.35 4.98 5.92
CA ARG A 51 13.19 5.27 5.04
C ARG A 51 13.58 6.04 3.78
N ARG A 52 14.52 6.99 3.88
CA ARG A 52 15.06 7.71 2.71
C ARG A 52 15.90 6.80 1.80
N LEU A 53 16.58 5.80 2.33
CA LEU A 53 17.31 4.84 1.50
C LEU A 53 16.36 3.86 0.80
N VAL A 54 15.22 3.54 1.40
CA VAL A 54 14.22 2.67 0.79
C VAL A 54 13.51 3.38 -0.37
N ASP A 55 12.70 4.40 -0.09
CA ASP A 55 11.78 4.96 -1.09
C ASP A 55 12.51 5.78 -2.18
N PRO A 56 13.19 6.91 -1.86
CA PRO A 56 13.93 7.64 -2.87
C PRO A 56 15.24 6.97 -3.27
N GLY A 57 15.82 6.10 -2.43
CA GLY A 57 17.11 5.46 -2.72
C GLY A 57 16.99 4.21 -3.61
N ILE A 58 16.11 3.26 -3.26
CA ILE A 58 15.99 1.98 -3.95
C ILE A 58 14.76 1.94 -4.85
N VAL A 59 13.57 2.30 -4.35
CA VAL A 59 12.32 2.11 -5.12
C VAL A 59 12.25 3.03 -6.34
N ARG A 60 12.72 4.28 -6.23
CA ARG A 60 12.54 5.28 -7.28
C ARG A 60 13.28 4.97 -8.58
N ASP A 61 14.51 4.49 -8.48
CA ASP A 61 15.43 4.38 -9.63
C ASP A 61 15.59 2.94 -10.13
N ASN A 62 14.89 1.97 -9.54
CA ASN A 62 14.93 0.55 -9.91
C ASN A 62 13.53 0.02 -10.29
N SER A 63 13.48 -1.09 -11.01
CA SER A 63 12.19 -1.76 -11.25
C SER A 63 11.64 -2.36 -9.95
N GLU A 64 10.31 -2.52 -9.86
CA GLU A 64 9.67 -3.10 -8.67
C GLU A 64 10.21 -4.50 -8.36
N ALA A 65 10.49 -5.30 -9.40
CA ALA A 65 11.08 -6.62 -9.24
C ALA A 65 12.51 -6.57 -8.69
N ASP A 66 13.33 -5.62 -9.13
CA ASP A 66 14.72 -5.48 -8.65
C ASP A 66 14.74 -4.98 -7.20
N ALA A 67 13.88 -4.01 -6.87
CA ALA A 67 13.72 -3.50 -5.51
C ALA A 67 13.25 -4.62 -4.56
N LYS A 68 12.24 -5.41 -4.94
CA LYS A 68 11.77 -6.57 -4.16
C LYS A 68 12.90 -7.57 -3.91
N ARG A 69 13.75 -7.87 -4.92
CA ARG A 69 14.91 -8.76 -4.74
C ARG A 69 15.96 -8.16 -3.80
N ALA A 70 16.26 -6.87 -3.93
CA ALA A 70 17.18 -6.17 -3.06
C ALA A 70 16.72 -6.22 -1.60
N PHE A 71 15.46 -5.88 -1.32
CA PHE A 71 14.89 -5.92 0.02
C PHE A 71 14.92 -7.32 0.62
N GLY A 72 14.61 -8.35 -0.18
CA GLY A 72 14.66 -9.74 0.28
C GLY A 72 16.07 -10.18 0.71
N VAL A 73 17.12 -9.74 0.02
CA VAL A 73 18.50 -10.06 0.40
C VAL A 73 18.96 -9.22 1.60
N LEU A 74 18.67 -7.91 1.62
CA LEU A 74 19.01 -7.04 2.74
C LEU A 74 18.36 -7.50 4.05
N LEU A 75 17.09 -7.90 3.99
CA LEU A 75 16.36 -8.42 5.14
C LEU A 75 16.99 -9.72 5.66
N LYS A 76 17.33 -10.65 4.77
CA LYS A 76 18.02 -11.90 5.15
C LYS A 76 19.37 -11.65 5.79
N LEU A 77 20.15 -10.70 5.26
CA LEU A 77 21.43 -10.32 5.87
C LEU A 77 21.22 -9.77 7.28
N ALA A 78 20.25 -8.88 7.46
CA ALA A 78 19.94 -8.29 8.77
C ALA A 78 19.41 -9.32 9.78
N ASP A 79 18.49 -10.21 9.37
CA ASP A 79 17.93 -11.25 10.24
C ASP A 79 19.00 -12.28 10.65
N ASN A 80 19.86 -12.71 9.72
CA ASN A 80 20.94 -13.65 10.04
C ASN A 80 21.96 -13.05 11.00
N LEU A 81 22.34 -11.77 10.82
CA LEU A 81 23.26 -11.07 11.71
C LEU A 81 22.68 -10.83 13.11
N LEU A 82 21.39 -10.53 13.22
CA LEU A 82 20.73 -10.34 14.51
C LEU A 82 20.51 -11.67 15.25
N SER A 83 20.35 -12.77 14.51
CA SER A 83 20.18 -14.10 15.08
C SER A 83 21.51 -14.66 15.60
N ASP A 84 22.55 -14.64 14.75
CA ASP A 84 23.87 -15.20 15.05
C ASP A 84 24.98 -14.16 14.79
N PRO A 85 25.14 -13.17 15.69
CA PRO A 85 26.10 -12.08 15.47
C PRO A 85 27.54 -12.57 15.48
N GLU A 86 27.87 -13.68 16.16
CA GLU A 86 29.25 -14.21 16.25
C GLU A 86 29.68 -15.06 15.06
N ASN A 87 28.76 -15.42 14.16
CA ASN A 87 29.11 -16.26 13.02
C ASN A 87 29.80 -15.42 11.93
N PRO A 88 31.08 -15.67 11.61
CA PRO A 88 31.83 -14.88 10.63
C PRO A 88 31.20 -14.96 9.23
N LYS A 89 30.51 -16.06 8.91
CA LYS A 89 29.86 -16.24 7.60
C LYS A 89 28.77 -15.22 7.31
N PHE A 90 28.07 -14.72 8.33
CA PHE A 90 27.01 -13.72 8.17
C PHE A 90 27.54 -12.29 8.24
N ARG A 91 28.75 -12.12 8.78
CA ARG A 91 29.44 -10.83 8.85
C ARG A 91 30.00 -10.40 7.51
N GLU A 92 30.14 -11.29 6.53
CA GLU A 92 30.72 -10.91 5.24
C GLU A 92 29.95 -11.44 4.04
N PHE A 93 30.01 -10.68 2.94
CA PHE A 93 29.58 -11.16 1.65
C PHE A 93 30.52 -10.70 0.53
N LYS A 94 30.71 -11.56 -0.46
CA LYS A 94 31.54 -11.27 -1.64
C LYS A 94 30.71 -10.58 -2.70
N SER A 95 31.23 -9.49 -3.27
CA SER A 95 30.53 -8.79 -4.37
C SER A 95 30.54 -9.60 -5.68
N THR A 96 31.41 -10.61 -5.78
CA THR A 96 31.49 -11.56 -6.90
C THR A 96 30.38 -12.60 -6.93
N ASN A 97 29.64 -12.80 -5.83
CA ASN A 97 28.53 -13.73 -5.80
C ASN A 97 27.37 -13.21 -6.69
N ASN A 98 26.95 -14.01 -7.68
CA ASN A 98 25.91 -13.61 -8.64
C ASN A 98 24.60 -13.13 -7.98
N THR A 99 24.18 -13.77 -6.88
CA THR A 99 22.97 -13.38 -6.16
C THR A 99 23.14 -12.02 -5.49
N ILE A 100 24.29 -11.78 -4.86
CA ILE A 100 24.64 -10.50 -4.24
C ILE A 100 24.79 -9.42 -5.30
N LYS A 101 25.46 -9.72 -6.41
CA LYS A 101 25.68 -8.78 -7.51
C LYS A 101 24.35 -8.26 -8.06
N ARG A 102 23.44 -9.17 -8.43
CA ARG A 102 22.12 -8.83 -8.99
C ARG A 102 21.15 -8.16 -8.01
N SER A 103 21.36 -8.35 -6.70
CA SER A 103 20.41 -7.88 -5.69
C SER A 103 20.90 -6.64 -4.94
N LEU A 104 22.22 -6.46 -4.79
CA LEU A 104 22.79 -5.37 -4.00
C LEU A 104 23.73 -4.45 -4.79
N ILE A 105 24.46 -4.97 -5.78
CA ILE A 105 25.47 -4.18 -6.52
C ILE A 105 24.89 -3.52 -7.76
N GLU A 106 24.08 -4.24 -8.53
CA GLU A 106 23.43 -3.73 -9.74
C GLU A 106 22.28 -2.75 -9.43
N PRO A 107 21.40 -3.01 -8.43
CA PRO A 107 20.35 -2.06 -8.07
C PRO A 107 20.92 -0.84 -7.36
N LYS A 108 20.52 0.36 -7.79
CA LYS A 108 20.96 1.63 -7.19
C LYS A 108 20.40 1.76 -5.77
N GLY A 109 21.20 2.28 -4.84
CA GLY A 109 20.77 2.52 -3.45
C GLY A 109 20.84 1.29 -2.53
N ALA A 110 20.91 0.08 -3.08
CA ALA A 110 20.88 -1.15 -2.29
C ALA A 110 22.17 -1.39 -1.51
N ILE A 111 23.33 -1.09 -2.10
CA ILE A 111 24.61 -1.20 -1.41
C ILE A 111 24.79 -0.09 -0.36
N GLU A 112 24.30 1.12 -0.63
CA GLU A 112 24.29 2.23 0.31
C GLU A 112 23.46 1.88 1.55
N PHE A 113 22.34 1.19 1.37
CA PHE A 113 21.57 0.64 2.48
C PHE A 113 22.41 -0.35 3.31
N ALA A 114 23.11 -1.28 2.67
CA ALA A 114 23.99 -2.22 3.39
C ALA A 114 25.14 -1.51 4.12
N ILE A 115 25.70 -0.45 3.52
CA ILE A 115 26.73 0.37 4.17
C ILE A 115 26.17 1.02 5.44
N GLU A 116 24.93 1.51 5.40
CA GLU A 116 24.25 2.11 6.55
C GLU A 116 23.86 1.10 7.63
N LEU A 117 23.70 -0.19 7.29
CA LEU A 117 23.62 -1.28 8.27
C LEU A 117 24.95 -1.57 8.98
N GLY A 118 26.07 -1.02 8.49
CA GLY A 118 27.41 -1.19 9.07
C GLY A 118 28.37 -2.04 8.23
N PHE A 119 28.00 -2.44 7.01
CA PHE A 119 28.94 -3.11 6.10
C PHE A 119 29.96 -2.12 5.53
N ARG A 120 31.22 -2.55 5.39
CA ARG A 120 32.30 -1.76 4.81
C ARG A 120 33.03 -2.57 3.74
N ALA A 121 33.35 -1.91 2.63
CA ALA A 121 34.12 -2.51 1.56
C ALA A 121 35.56 -2.77 2.03
N THR A 122 36.01 -4.00 1.86
CA THR A 122 37.37 -4.46 2.15
C THR A 122 37.86 -5.35 1.02
N ILE A 123 39.18 -5.45 0.85
CA ILE A 123 39.79 -6.32 -0.15
C ILE A 123 40.60 -7.36 0.62
N GLU A 124 40.26 -8.63 0.43
CA GLU A 124 41.00 -9.78 0.98
C GLU A 124 41.29 -10.72 -0.18
N ASP A 125 42.54 -11.18 -0.29
CA ASP A 125 43.01 -12.04 -1.39
C ASP A 125 42.68 -11.49 -2.80
N PHE A 126 42.79 -10.17 -2.97
CA PHE A 126 42.43 -9.45 -4.20
C PHE A 126 40.94 -9.61 -4.61
N GLN A 127 40.07 -10.05 -3.71
CA GLN A 127 38.63 -10.13 -3.92
C GLN A 127 37.91 -9.02 -3.13
N PRO A 128 37.09 -8.17 -3.78
CA PRO A 128 36.26 -7.20 -3.09
C PRO A 128 35.17 -7.91 -2.27
N LYS A 129 35.18 -7.68 -0.95
CA LYS A 129 34.18 -8.17 0.00
C LYS A 129 33.63 -7.02 0.84
N TYR A 130 32.44 -7.23 1.40
CA TYR A 130 31.84 -6.33 2.37
C TYR A 130 31.83 -7.02 3.72
N VAL A 131 32.38 -6.38 4.74
CA VAL A 131 32.47 -6.91 6.11
C VAL A 131 31.68 -6.01 7.04
N TRP A 132 30.85 -6.62 7.88
CA TRP A 132 30.09 -5.97 8.93
C TRP A 132 30.93 -5.87 10.19
N HIS A 133 30.98 -4.67 10.76
CA HIS A 133 31.70 -4.41 12.00
C HIS A 133 30.75 -4.37 13.18
N SER A 134 31.05 -5.17 14.21
CA SER A 134 30.29 -5.15 15.47
C SER A 134 30.57 -3.84 16.21
N SER A 135 29.57 -2.97 16.25
CA SER A 135 29.55 -1.72 17.00
C SER A 135 28.13 -1.52 17.57
N PRO A 136 27.97 -0.95 18.78
CA PRO A 136 26.64 -0.66 19.34
C PRO A 136 25.76 0.18 18.41
N GLU A 137 26.37 1.12 17.67
CA GLU A 137 25.68 1.95 16.68
C GLU A 137 25.19 1.11 15.50
N ASN A 138 26.04 0.22 14.98
CA ASN A 138 25.70 -0.66 13.86
C ASN A 138 24.63 -1.69 14.26
N LEU A 139 24.63 -2.18 15.51
CA LEU A 139 23.56 -3.05 16.01
C LEU A 139 22.23 -2.33 16.08
N THR A 140 22.23 -1.06 16.51
CA THR A 140 21.03 -0.22 16.51
C THR A 140 20.55 0.02 15.08
N ALA A 141 21.46 0.39 14.18
CA ALA A 141 21.17 0.58 12.77
C ALA A 141 20.64 -0.70 12.11
N LEU A 142 21.18 -1.87 12.47
CA LEU A 142 20.74 -3.16 11.97
C LEU A 142 19.30 -3.48 12.39
N ARG A 143 18.96 -3.26 13.67
CA ARG A 143 17.60 -3.44 14.19
C ARG A 143 16.61 -2.50 13.50
N VAL A 144 16.92 -1.20 13.48
CA VAL A 144 16.06 -0.17 12.89
C VAL A 144 15.92 -0.37 11.38
N GLY A 145 17.01 -0.71 10.69
CA GLY A 145 17.03 -0.97 9.26
C GLY A 145 16.23 -2.21 8.87
N ARG A 146 16.34 -3.30 9.65
CA ARG A 146 15.49 -4.48 9.49
C ARG A 146 14.01 -4.12 9.64
N ASP A 147 13.65 -3.38 10.69
CA ASP A 147 12.25 -3.02 10.94
C ASP A 147 11.73 -2.11 9.82
N ALA A 148 12.53 -1.16 9.35
CA ALA A 148 12.16 -0.32 8.20
C ALA A 148 11.93 -1.14 6.92
N LEU A 149 12.72 -2.20 6.68
CA LEU A 149 12.51 -3.11 5.55
C LEU A 149 11.22 -3.93 5.71
N LYS A 150 10.95 -4.46 6.91
CA LYS A 150 9.71 -5.21 7.18
C LYS A 150 8.48 -4.34 6.99
N ASP A 151 8.47 -3.16 7.61
CA ASP A 151 7.40 -2.17 7.45
C ASP A 151 7.12 -1.89 5.96
N HIS A 152 8.18 -1.71 5.16
CA HIS A 152 8.04 -1.40 3.75
C HIS A 152 7.52 -2.59 2.93
N ILE A 153 8.04 -3.80 3.17
CA ILE A 153 7.58 -5.01 2.50
C ILE A 153 6.10 -5.25 2.81
N GLU A 154 5.69 -5.12 4.07
CA GLU A 154 4.29 -5.28 4.49
C GLU A 154 3.37 -4.23 3.84
N LEU A 155 3.82 -2.97 3.75
CA LEU A 155 3.08 -1.92 3.08
C LEU A 155 2.95 -2.19 1.57
N ALA A 156 4.02 -2.68 0.94
CA ALA A 156 4.02 -3.03 -0.48
C ALA A 156 3.09 -4.22 -0.77
N THR A 157 3.11 -5.27 0.03
CA THR A 157 2.22 -6.43 -0.12
C THR A 157 0.76 -6.05 0.10
N ALA A 158 0.46 -5.27 1.14
CA ALA A 158 -0.90 -4.79 1.40
C ALA A 158 -1.44 -3.91 0.26
N LYS A 159 -0.58 -3.10 -0.38
CA LYS A 159 -0.95 -2.31 -1.55
C LYS A 159 -1.24 -3.20 -2.75
N GLU A 160 -0.39 -4.18 -3.01
CA GLU A 160 -0.54 -5.16 -4.10
C GLU A 160 -1.84 -5.94 -3.95
N GLU A 161 -2.13 -6.47 -2.76
CA GLU A 161 -3.38 -7.18 -2.44
C GLU A 161 -4.62 -6.33 -2.72
N ARG A 162 -4.63 -5.06 -2.28
CA ARG A 162 -5.75 -4.14 -2.55
C ARG A 162 -5.97 -3.92 -4.04
N THR A 163 -4.89 -3.74 -4.80
CA THR A 163 -5.00 -3.57 -6.25
C THR A 163 -5.52 -4.84 -6.92
N ASN A 164 -5.05 -6.01 -6.51
CA ASN A 164 -5.50 -7.30 -7.05
C ASN A 164 -6.98 -7.55 -6.75
N LEU A 165 -7.43 -7.29 -5.52
CA LEU A 165 -8.83 -7.42 -5.14
C LEU A 165 -9.72 -6.45 -5.95
N SER A 166 -9.30 -5.20 -6.12
CA SER A 166 -10.06 -4.23 -6.92
C SER A 166 -10.20 -4.65 -8.38
N GLN A 167 -9.14 -5.22 -8.96
CA GLN A 167 -9.16 -5.72 -10.34
C GLN A 167 -10.03 -6.96 -10.48
N GLN A 168 -9.97 -7.90 -9.53
CA GLN A 168 -10.82 -9.09 -9.53
C GLN A 168 -12.30 -8.72 -9.41
N LEU A 169 -12.62 -7.79 -8.51
CA LEU A 169 -13.98 -7.30 -8.32
C LEU A 169 -14.48 -6.61 -9.60
N ALA A 170 -13.69 -5.70 -10.19
CA ALA A 170 -14.04 -5.05 -11.46
C ALA A 170 -14.24 -6.05 -12.60
N LYS A 171 -13.41 -7.09 -12.70
CA LYS A 171 -13.59 -8.19 -13.67
C LYS A 171 -14.90 -8.95 -13.41
N SER A 172 -15.16 -9.33 -12.17
CA SER A 172 -16.38 -10.07 -11.79
C SER A 172 -17.68 -9.28 -12.03
N GLN A 173 -17.65 -7.96 -11.80
CA GLN A 173 -18.79 -7.10 -12.09
C GLN A 173 -19.05 -6.98 -13.60
N LYS A 174 -17.99 -6.88 -14.41
CA LYS A 174 -18.12 -6.88 -15.87
C LYS A 174 -18.71 -8.19 -16.37
N THR A 175 -18.22 -9.33 -15.88
CA THR A 175 -18.75 -10.65 -16.29
C THR A 175 -20.19 -10.83 -15.84
N ALA A 176 -20.53 -10.42 -14.61
CA ALA A 176 -21.91 -10.47 -14.11
C ALA A 176 -22.85 -9.55 -14.91
N ALA A 177 -22.41 -8.35 -15.29
CA ALA A 177 -23.21 -7.44 -16.12
C ALA A 177 -23.51 -8.04 -17.51
N VAL A 178 -22.53 -8.68 -18.14
CA VAL A 178 -22.71 -9.37 -19.43
C VAL A 178 -23.68 -10.54 -19.30
N GLN A 179 -23.52 -11.37 -18.26
CA GLN A 179 -24.43 -12.50 -18.01
C GLN A 179 -25.87 -12.03 -17.74
N ASN A 180 -26.03 -10.99 -16.93
CA ASN A 180 -27.36 -10.41 -16.66
C ASN A 180 -28.00 -9.82 -17.91
N ALA A 181 -27.23 -9.16 -18.78
CA ALA A 181 -27.72 -8.65 -20.05
C ALA A 181 -28.16 -9.79 -20.99
N LEU A 182 -27.41 -10.90 -21.03
CA LEU A 182 -27.77 -12.08 -21.82
C LEU A 182 -29.06 -12.73 -21.31
N LEU A 183 -29.21 -12.92 -20.00
CA LEU A 183 -30.43 -13.44 -19.40
C LEU A 183 -31.64 -12.53 -19.67
N ALA A 184 -31.46 -11.21 -19.55
CA ALA A 184 -32.52 -10.25 -19.85
C ALA A 184 -32.96 -10.32 -21.32
N TYR A 185 -32.02 -10.53 -22.24
CA TYR A 185 -32.32 -10.71 -23.66
C TYR A 185 -33.12 -12.00 -23.93
N GLU A 186 -32.75 -13.11 -23.28
CA GLU A 186 -33.49 -14.37 -23.40
C GLU A 186 -34.91 -14.27 -22.85
N ASP A 187 -35.08 -13.59 -21.73
CA ASP A 187 -36.39 -13.35 -21.11
C ASP A 187 -37.26 -12.45 -21.99
N ASP A 188 -36.72 -11.37 -22.55
CA ASP A 188 -37.45 -10.50 -23.49
C ASP A 188 -37.89 -11.27 -24.73
N ARG A 189 -36.98 -12.09 -25.29
CA ARG A 189 -37.29 -12.97 -26.43
C ARG A 189 -38.41 -13.96 -26.11
N LYS A 190 -38.42 -14.56 -24.91
CA LYS A 190 -39.49 -15.47 -24.46
C LYS A 190 -40.81 -14.74 -24.24
N ARG A 191 -40.78 -13.57 -23.58
CA ARG A 191 -41.97 -12.73 -23.36
C ARG A 191 -42.61 -12.30 -24.66
N ARG A 192 -41.81 -11.85 -25.63
CA ARG A 192 -42.30 -11.46 -26.95
C ARG A 192 -42.97 -12.61 -27.69
N LYS A 193 -42.33 -13.79 -27.71
CA LYS A 193 -42.96 -15.01 -28.28
C LYS A 193 -44.28 -15.38 -27.61
N ALA A 194 -44.34 -15.33 -26.28
CA ALA A 194 -45.57 -15.65 -25.54
C ALA A 194 -46.70 -14.65 -25.83
N LEU A 195 -46.36 -13.36 -25.97
CA LEU A 195 -47.31 -12.31 -26.36
C LEU A 195 -47.84 -12.57 -27.77
N ASP A 196 -46.96 -12.83 -28.74
CA ASP A 196 -47.34 -13.13 -30.12
C ASP A 196 -48.25 -14.36 -30.20
N GLU A 197 -47.96 -15.43 -29.44
CA GLU A 197 -48.82 -16.62 -29.37
C GLU A 197 -50.21 -16.32 -28.79
N ARG A 198 -50.29 -15.46 -27.77
CA ARG A 198 -51.56 -15.03 -27.17
C ARG A 198 -52.39 -14.22 -28.17
N MET A 199 -51.76 -13.25 -28.85
CA MET A 199 -52.42 -12.44 -29.88
C MET A 199 -52.95 -13.29 -31.03
N LYS A 200 -52.20 -14.33 -31.42
CA LYS A 200 -52.64 -15.29 -32.44
C LYS A 200 -53.85 -16.12 -32.00
N LYS A 201 -53.94 -16.49 -30.72
CA LYS A 201 -55.09 -17.23 -30.15
C LYS A 201 -56.33 -16.35 -29.99
N GLU A 202 -56.15 -15.09 -29.61
CA GLU A 202 -57.26 -14.13 -29.39
C GLU A 202 -57.82 -13.55 -30.72
N GLY A 203 -57.32 -13.98 -31.88
CA GLY A 203 -57.96 -13.73 -33.18
C GLY A 203 -57.79 -12.32 -33.73
N TYR A 204 -56.79 -11.56 -33.28
CA TYR A 204 -56.51 -10.23 -33.85
C TYR A 204 -55.91 -10.34 -35.27
N PRO A 205 -56.47 -9.65 -36.28
CA PRO A 205 -55.94 -9.68 -37.63
C PRO A 205 -54.56 -9.04 -37.68
N THR A 206 -53.54 -9.85 -37.96
CA THR A 206 -52.14 -9.42 -38.15
C THR A 206 -51.92 -8.84 -39.56
N THR A 207 -52.83 -8.00 -40.04
CA THR A 207 -52.54 -7.13 -41.17
C THR A 207 -52.16 -5.77 -40.59
N PRO A 208 -50.99 -5.21 -40.92
CA PRO A 208 -50.73 -3.81 -40.61
C PRO A 208 -51.76 -3.00 -41.40
N SER A 209 -52.82 -2.56 -40.73
CA SER A 209 -53.70 -1.54 -41.26
C SER A 209 -52.82 -0.34 -41.54
N LYS A 210 -52.67 -0.02 -42.82
CA LYS A 210 -51.91 1.10 -43.35
C LYS A 210 -52.41 2.35 -42.61
N ALA A 211 -51.66 2.81 -41.62
CA ALA A 211 -52.02 4.03 -40.90
C ALA A 211 -52.17 5.15 -41.94
N PRO A 212 -53.26 5.92 -41.94
CA PRO A 212 -53.37 7.05 -42.84
C PRO A 212 -52.22 8.01 -42.54
N THR A 213 -51.47 8.35 -43.58
CA THR A 213 -50.47 9.42 -43.59
C THR A 213 -51.16 10.72 -43.16
N ALA A 214 -51.19 10.98 -41.85
CA ALA A 214 -51.50 12.30 -41.34
C ALA A 214 -50.28 13.17 -41.60
N THR A 215 -50.37 14.00 -42.64
CA THR A 215 -49.50 15.14 -42.89
C THR A 215 -49.61 16.08 -41.69
N VAL A 216 -48.72 15.91 -40.72
CA VAL A 216 -48.51 16.90 -39.65
C VAL A 216 -47.61 18.00 -40.23
N PRO A 217 -48.04 19.28 -40.25
CA PRO A 217 -47.20 20.38 -40.70
C PRO A 217 -46.01 20.59 -39.75
N PRO A 218 -44.86 21.11 -40.22
CA PRO A 218 -43.70 21.37 -39.39
C PRO A 218 -43.97 22.56 -38.47
N ALA A 219 -44.48 22.31 -37.26
CA ALA A 219 -44.47 23.28 -36.18
C ALA A 219 -43.15 23.15 -35.42
N SER A 220 -42.22 24.04 -35.73
CA SER A 220 -40.95 24.20 -35.02
C SER A 220 -41.22 24.53 -33.55
N PRO A 221 -40.73 23.75 -32.57
CA PRO A 221 -40.72 24.20 -31.18
C PRO A 221 -39.61 25.24 -30.99
N GLN A 222 -39.99 26.52 -30.85
CA GLN A 222 -39.11 27.55 -30.32
C GLN A 222 -38.84 27.24 -28.84
N PHE A 223 -37.71 26.59 -28.54
CA PHE A 223 -37.15 26.58 -27.20
C PHE A 223 -36.39 27.89 -26.98
N SER A 224 -37.06 28.86 -26.35
CA SER A 224 -36.40 29.98 -25.68
C SER A 224 -35.90 29.48 -24.33
N ILE A 225 -34.61 29.17 -24.24
CA ILE A 225 -33.92 29.05 -22.94
C ILE A 225 -33.11 30.34 -22.79
N GLN A 226 -33.78 31.36 -22.25
CA GLN A 226 -33.12 32.47 -21.58
C GLN A 226 -32.61 31.94 -20.23
N GLY A 227 -31.29 31.73 -20.14
CA GLY A 227 -30.60 31.40 -18.91
C GLY A 227 -29.28 32.15 -18.89
N GLU A 228 -29.26 33.24 -18.13
CA GLU A 228 -28.10 34.10 -17.88
C GLU A 228 -26.94 33.32 -17.23
N GLY A 229 -25.72 33.74 -17.53
CA GLY A 229 -24.52 32.92 -17.41
C GLY A 229 -23.95 32.69 -16.01
N HIS A 230 -23.01 31.74 -15.96
CA HIS A 230 -21.81 31.84 -15.14
C HIS A 230 -20.69 31.01 -15.76
N THR A 231 -19.70 31.71 -16.32
CA THR A 231 -18.42 31.15 -16.75
C THR A 231 -17.48 31.05 -15.54
N LEU A 232 -17.00 29.86 -15.21
CA LEU A 232 -15.75 29.69 -14.46
C LEU A 232 -14.80 28.86 -15.31
N GLY A 233 -13.57 29.37 -15.39
CA GLY A 233 -12.63 29.10 -16.47
C GLY A 233 -11.89 27.77 -16.42
N SER A 234 -11.45 27.39 -17.63
CA SER A 234 -10.13 26.79 -17.98
C SER A 234 -9.75 25.38 -17.48
N PRO A 235 -8.78 24.70 -18.13
CA PRO A 235 -8.58 24.56 -19.56
C PRO A 235 -8.43 23.08 -20.01
N SER A 236 -8.83 22.86 -21.26
CA SER A 236 -8.23 21.98 -22.27
C SER A 236 -7.05 21.08 -21.85
N ALA A 237 -7.29 19.76 -21.91
CA ALA A 237 -6.28 18.81 -22.33
C ALA A 237 -6.90 17.76 -23.27
N ARG A 238 -6.40 17.77 -24.51
CA ARG A 238 -6.65 16.83 -25.60
C ARG A 238 -6.73 15.39 -25.10
N ARG A 239 -7.82 14.68 -25.41
CA ARG A 239 -7.84 13.22 -25.42
C ARG A 239 -8.10 12.77 -26.85
N GLY A 240 -7.01 12.34 -27.49
CA GLY A 240 -7.05 11.67 -28.78
C GLY A 240 -7.91 10.42 -28.69
N PHE A 241 -8.86 10.35 -29.60
CA PHE A 241 -9.52 9.13 -30.02
C PHE A 241 -8.44 8.23 -30.66
N VAL A 242 -8.15 7.09 -30.06
CA VAL A 242 -7.50 5.97 -30.74
C VAL A 242 -8.42 4.78 -30.54
N HIS A 243 -9.12 4.46 -31.61
CA HIS A 243 -9.84 3.23 -31.80
C HIS A 243 -9.01 2.46 -32.83
N GLU A 244 -8.43 1.34 -32.44
CA GLU A 244 -8.02 0.33 -33.39
C GLU A 244 -8.00 -1.02 -32.67
N ASP A 245 -8.96 -1.83 -33.10
CA ASP A 245 -9.08 -3.25 -32.83
C ASP A 245 -7.88 -3.98 -33.41
N ASN A 246 -7.38 -5.00 -32.69
CA ASN A 246 -6.86 -6.20 -33.31
C ASN A 246 -6.95 -7.35 -32.32
N ASP A 247 -8.11 -7.99 -32.37
CA ASP A 247 -8.32 -9.38 -32.02
C ASP A 247 -7.59 -10.23 -33.07
N THR A 248 -6.57 -10.99 -32.65
CA THR A 248 -6.01 -12.05 -33.49
C THR A 248 -5.83 -13.28 -32.63
N THR A 249 -6.80 -14.15 -32.84
CA THR A 249 -6.91 -15.56 -32.50
C THR A 249 -5.59 -16.31 -32.39
N VAL A 250 -5.45 -16.96 -31.23
CA VAL A 250 -4.57 -18.10 -30.97
C VAL A 250 -4.88 -19.20 -31.98
N ALA A 251 -3.85 -19.65 -32.71
CA ALA A 251 -3.88 -20.90 -33.44
C ALA A 251 -2.99 -21.90 -32.71
N ASP A 252 -3.62 -22.98 -32.27
CA ASP A 252 -3.00 -24.24 -31.89
C ASP A 252 -2.09 -24.76 -33.02
N ASN A 253 -0.95 -25.31 -32.66
CA ASN A 253 -0.31 -26.36 -33.44
C ASN A 253 0.49 -27.28 -32.50
N GLU A 254 -0.03 -28.48 -32.36
CA GLU A 254 0.66 -29.69 -31.94
C GLU A 254 1.57 -30.15 -33.10
N ASP A 255 2.85 -30.36 -32.81
CA ASP A 255 3.67 -31.53 -33.19
C ASP A 255 5.10 -31.37 -32.61
#